data_AF-A0A923D5L0-F1
#
_entry.id   AF-A0A923D5L0-F1
#
_cell.length_a   1.000
_cell.length_b   1.000
_cell.length_c   1.000
_cell.angle_alpha   90.00
_cell.angle_beta   90.00
_cell.angle_gamma   90.00
#
_symmetry.space_group_name_H-M   'P 1'
#
loop_
_entity.id
_entity.type
_entity.pdbx_description
1 polymer ?
#
loop_
_entity_poly.entity_id
_entity_poly.type
_entity_poly.pdbx_seq_one_letter_code
_entity_poly.pdbx_strand_id
1 'polypeptide(L)'
;MYYPDLETFKKLSKEGNVIPVYREILADMETPVTALMKLREKSHVFLLESVEGGEKWARYSFVGADPRLIFEVSGDEVLIRAGGNVQRLRHEGRPLMFLQNLLSRYRPVPVAGLPRFYGGAVGFLGYDMVRYFERLPTERADELKTA
;
A
#
# COMPACT_ATOMS: atom_id res chain seq x y z
N MET A 1 -21.30 6.40 13.25
CA MET A 1 -21.43 4.94 13.49
C MET A 1 -20.33 4.24 12.69
N TYR A 2 -19.78 3.14 13.20
CA TYR A 2 -18.82 2.31 12.45
C TYR A 2 -19.57 1.23 11.66
N TYR A 3 -19.05 0.90 10.48
CA TYR A 3 -19.57 -0.14 9.61
C TYR A 3 -18.42 -1.09 9.21
N PRO A 4 -18.67 -2.40 9.13
CA PRO A 4 -19.87 -3.09 9.61
C PRO A 4 -19.98 -3.03 11.15
N ASP A 5 -21.16 -3.32 11.70
CA ASP A 5 -21.30 -3.56 13.13
C ASP A 5 -20.55 -4.84 13.58
N LEU A 6 -20.42 -5.03 14.89
CA LEU A 6 -19.65 -6.15 15.44
C LEU A 6 -20.19 -7.52 15.03
N GLU A 7 -21.52 -7.69 14.96
CA GLU A 7 -22.13 -8.97 14.59
C GLU A 7 -21.85 -9.30 13.13
N THR A 8 -21.97 -8.32 12.25
CA THR A 8 -21.70 -8.42 10.82
C THR A 8 -20.21 -8.64 10.58
N PHE A 9 -19.33 -7.93 11.29
CA PHE A 9 -17.89 -8.16 11.25
C PHE A 9 -17.53 -9.62 11.58
N LYS A 10 -18.12 -10.18 12.65
CA LYS A 10 -17.90 -11.59 13.04
C LYS A 10 -18.39 -12.61 12.02
N LYS A 11 -19.38 -12.26 11.19
CA LYS A 11 -19.85 -13.11 10.09
C LYS A 11 -18.84 -13.05 8.93
N LEU A 12 -18.48 -11.85 8.51
CA LEU A 12 -17.53 -11.62 7.41
C LEU A 12 -16.12 -12.18 7.72
N SER A 13 -15.70 -12.17 8.98
CA SER A 13 -14.39 -12.72 9.38
C SER A 13 -14.26 -14.23 9.18
N LYS A 14 -15.35 -14.93 8.86
CA LYS A 14 -15.32 -16.35 8.48
C LYS A 14 -15.00 -16.55 6.99
N GLU A 15 -15.16 -15.53 6.16
CA GLU A 15 -14.96 -15.59 4.70
C GLU A 15 -13.53 -15.19 4.29
N GLY A 16 -12.85 -14.39 5.12
CA GLY A 16 -11.51 -13.90 4.84
C GLY A 16 -10.84 -13.34 6.09
N ASN A 17 -9.67 -12.71 5.91
CA ASN A 17 -8.84 -12.23 7.03
C ASN A 17 -8.50 -10.74 6.94
N VAL A 18 -9.05 -10.03 5.95
CA VAL A 18 -9.00 -8.57 5.87
C VAL A 18 -10.42 -8.06 5.68
N ILE A 19 -10.97 -7.44 6.72
CA ILE A 19 -12.32 -6.91 6.73
C ILE A 19 -12.20 -5.42 7.09
N PRO A 20 -12.49 -4.49 6.16
CA PRO A 20 -12.40 -3.07 6.46
C PRO A 20 -13.50 -2.67 7.44
N VAL A 21 -13.11 -1.88 8.45
CA VAL A 21 -14.03 -1.21 9.37
C VAL A 21 -13.89 0.29 9.13
N TYR A 22 -14.97 0.95 8.78
CA TYR A 22 -14.96 2.35 8.38
C TYR A 22 -16.07 3.15 9.07
N ARG A 23 -15.97 4.46 8.97
CA ARG A 23 -17.07 5.38 9.28
C ARG A 23 -17.01 6.53 8.29
N GLU A 24 -18.18 7.03 7.92
CA GLU A 24 -18.29 8.27 7.17
C GLU A 24 -18.35 9.44 8.14
N ILE A 25 -17.70 10.54 7.77
CA ILE A 25 -17.66 11.78 8.54
C ILE A 25 -17.93 12.94 7.58
N LEU A 26 -18.61 13.98 8.08
CA LEU A 26 -18.76 15.23 7.33
C LEU A 26 -17.39 15.92 7.29
N ALA A 27 -16.98 16.31 6.08
CA ALA A 27 -15.66 16.86 5.79
C ALA A 27 -15.75 17.95 4.70
N ASP A 28 -16.84 18.72 4.72
CA ASP A 28 -17.14 19.81 3.79
C ASP A 28 -16.10 20.93 3.79
N MET A 29 -15.42 21.14 4.93
CA MET A 29 -14.31 22.08 5.09
C MET A 29 -12.93 21.47 4.79
N GLU A 30 -12.88 20.22 4.35
CA GLU A 30 -11.62 19.51 4.10
C GLU A 30 -11.35 19.36 2.60
N THR A 31 -10.10 19.59 2.22
CA THR A 31 -9.51 19.13 0.96
C THR A 31 -8.62 17.90 1.20
N PRO A 32 -8.32 17.11 0.15
CA PRO A 32 -7.36 16.00 0.27
C PRO A 32 -6.02 16.42 0.86
N VAL A 33 -5.53 17.62 0.50
CA VAL A 33 -4.28 18.19 1.03
C VAL A 33 -4.40 18.53 2.52
N THR A 34 -5.51 19.12 2.96
CA THR A 34 -5.70 19.39 4.40
C THR A 34 -5.83 18.09 5.22
N ALA A 35 -6.43 17.05 4.64
CA ALA A 35 -6.49 15.74 5.27
C ALA A 35 -5.09 15.10 5.39
N LEU A 36 -4.26 15.22 4.34
CA LEU A 36 -2.87 14.79 4.36
C LEU A 36 -2.06 15.49 5.47
N MET A 37 -2.21 16.81 5.59
CA MET A 37 -1.48 17.60 6.60
C MET A 37 -1.78 17.18 8.03
N LYS A 38 -2.99 16.67 8.31
CA LYS A 38 -3.35 16.11 9.62
C LYS A 38 -2.63 14.81 9.95
N LEU A 39 -2.06 14.13 8.95
CA LEU A 39 -1.28 12.91 9.11
C LEU A 39 0.23 13.14 9.01
N ARG A 40 0.71 14.38 8.88
CA ARG A 40 2.14 14.67 8.59
C ARG A 40 3.14 14.13 9.61
N GLU A 41 2.73 13.95 10.86
CA GLU A 41 3.56 13.39 11.94
C GLU A 41 3.58 11.85 11.93
N LYS A 42 2.85 11.21 11.01
CA LYS A 42 2.79 9.77 10.83
C LYS A 42 3.90 9.29 9.89
N SER A 43 4.12 7.98 9.89
CA SER A 43 5.12 7.36 9.01
C SER A 43 4.50 6.97 7.67
N HIS A 44 5.30 7.01 6.60
CA HIS A 44 4.93 6.53 5.25
C HIS A 44 3.60 7.10 4.75
N VAL A 45 3.45 8.42 4.91
CA VAL A 45 2.24 9.14 4.52
C VAL A 45 2.19 9.25 2.99
N PHE A 46 1.03 8.98 2.39
CA PHE A 46 0.80 9.19 0.96
C PHE A 46 -0.52 9.90 0.69
N LEU A 47 -0.57 10.55 -0.48
CA LEU A 47 -1.78 11.08 -1.11
C LEU A 47 -1.81 10.59 -2.57
N LEU A 48 -2.91 9.96 -2.97
CA LEU A 48 -3.19 9.62 -4.36
C LEU A 48 -4.42 10.39 -4.82
N GLU A 49 -4.23 11.28 -5.77
CA GLU A 49 -5.29 11.99 -6.48
C GLU A 49 -5.27 11.59 -7.95
N SER A 50 -6.44 11.56 -8.58
CA SER A 50 -6.58 11.27 -10.00
C SER A 50 -7.26 12.44 -10.69
N VAL A 51 -6.70 12.84 -11.84
CA VAL A 51 -7.30 13.83 -12.74
C VAL A 51 -7.66 13.09 -14.02
N GLU A 52 -8.94 12.98 -14.32
CA GLU A 52 -9.40 12.44 -15.60
C GLU A 52 -9.51 13.58 -16.61
N GLY A 53 -8.82 13.44 -17.75
CA GLY A 53 -9.00 14.33 -18.91
C GLY A 53 -8.61 15.80 -18.69
N GLY A 54 -7.73 16.10 -17.73
CA GLY A 54 -7.18 17.44 -17.51
C GLY A 54 -8.07 18.44 -16.76
N GLU A 55 -9.39 18.25 -16.77
CA GLU A 55 -10.34 19.22 -16.20
C GLU A 55 -11.28 18.68 -15.11
N LYS A 56 -11.40 17.35 -14.95
CA LYS A 56 -12.26 16.75 -13.91
C LYS A 56 -11.45 15.95 -12.91
N TRP A 57 -11.46 16.41 -11.66
CA TRP A 57 -10.98 15.60 -10.54
C TRP A 57 -11.84 14.33 -10.41
N ALA A 58 -11.17 13.19 -10.22
CA ALA A 58 -11.86 11.95 -9.90
C ALA A 58 -12.62 12.09 -8.58
N ARG A 59 -13.70 11.32 -8.43
CA ARG A 59 -14.59 11.37 -7.26
C ARG A 59 -13.87 11.08 -5.93
N TYR A 60 -12.75 10.36 -5.95
CA TYR A 60 -12.04 9.91 -4.76
C TYR A 60 -10.58 10.38 -4.77
N SER A 61 -10.12 10.80 -3.59
CA SER A 61 -8.70 10.90 -3.24
C SER A 61 -8.41 9.91 -2.13
N PHE A 62 -7.20 9.33 -2.12
CA PHE A 62 -6.81 8.37 -1.11
C PHE A 62 -5.65 8.90 -0.28
N VAL A 63 -5.84 8.92 1.04
CA VAL A 63 -4.81 9.29 2.01
C VAL A 63 -4.57 8.09 2.91
N GLY A 64 -3.30 7.77 3.16
CA GLY A 64 -2.93 6.68 4.07
C GLY A 64 -1.60 6.97 4.77
N ALA A 65 -1.41 6.30 5.91
CA ALA A 65 -0.21 6.41 6.75
C ALA A 65 -0.09 5.17 7.65
N ASP A 66 1.03 5.04 8.35
CA ASP A 66 1.30 4.00 9.35
C ASP A 66 0.98 2.57 8.84
N PRO A 67 1.66 2.11 7.77
CA PRO A 67 1.41 0.80 7.19
C PRO A 67 1.71 -0.31 8.21
N ARG A 68 0.88 -1.36 8.20
CA ARG A 68 1.09 -2.56 9.03
C ARG A 68 2.42 -3.26 8.72
N LEU A 69 2.85 -3.19 7.46
CA LEU A 69 4.03 -3.87 6.94
C LEU A 69 4.68 -3.02 5.87
N ILE A 70 6.02 -3.00 5.87
CA ILE A 70 6.84 -2.40 4.81
C ILE A 70 7.59 -3.53 4.10
N PHE A 71 7.59 -3.50 2.76
CA PHE A 71 8.31 -4.42 1.89
C PHE A 71 9.27 -3.61 1.03
N GLU A 72 10.56 -3.87 1.13
CA GLU A 72 11.62 -3.20 0.38
C GLU A 72 12.48 -4.24 -0.33
N VAL A 73 13.04 -3.86 -1.47
CA VAL A 73 14.02 -4.63 -2.23
C VAL A 73 15.26 -3.78 -2.36
N SER A 74 16.41 -4.33 -2.01
CA SER A 74 17.72 -3.69 -2.20
C SER A 74 18.77 -4.78 -2.34
N GLY A 75 19.63 -4.64 -3.34
CA GLY A 75 20.62 -5.63 -3.71
C GLY A 75 20.00 -6.98 -4.04
N ASP A 76 20.56 -8.02 -3.45
CA ASP A 76 20.06 -9.39 -3.53
C ASP A 76 19.04 -9.73 -2.44
N GLU A 77 18.56 -8.73 -1.69
CA GLU A 77 17.74 -8.90 -0.49
C GLU A 77 16.35 -8.28 -0.59
N VAL A 78 15.40 -8.98 0.02
CA VAL A 78 14.08 -8.47 0.39
C VAL A 78 14.08 -8.19 1.88
N LEU A 79 13.62 -6.99 2.25
CA LEU A 79 13.40 -6.58 3.62
C LEU A 79 11.89 -6.53 3.92
N ILE A 80 11.45 -7.23 4.96
CA ILE A 80 10.07 -7.18 5.44
C ILE A 80 10.07 -6.66 6.87
N ARG A 81 9.46 -5.50 7.10
CA ARG A 81 9.28 -4.92 8.44
C ARG A 81 7.81 -4.99 8.84
N ALA A 82 7.49 -5.62 9.96
CA ALA A 82 6.12 -5.70 10.48
C ALA A 82 6.11 -5.83 12.01
N GLY A 83 5.33 -4.98 12.69
CA GLY A 83 5.15 -5.06 14.15
C GLY A 83 6.46 -5.01 14.94
N GLY A 84 7.41 -4.17 14.53
CA GLY A 84 8.75 -4.06 15.15
C GLY A 84 9.76 -5.14 14.74
N ASN A 85 9.31 -6.21 14.08
CA ASN A 85 10.20 -7.25 13.56
C ASN A 85 10.72 -6.89 12.16
N VAL A 86 11.97 -7.26 11.90
CA VAL A 86 12.63 -7.04 10.62
C VAL A 86 13.20 -8.37 10.12
N GLN A 87 12.84 -8.76 8.90
CA GLN A 87 13.38 -9.95 8.23
C GLN A 87 14.14 -9.53 6.97
N ARG A 88 15.34 -10.07 6.79
CA ARG A 88 16.15 -9.96 5.58
C ARG A 88 16.29 -11.34 4.96
N LEU A 89 15.95 -11.45 3.68
CA LEU A 89 15.94 -12.71 2.94
C LEU A 89 16.58 -12.49 1.58
N ARG A 90 17.50 -13.38 1.19
CA ARG A 90 18.00 -13.39 -0.17
C ARG A 90 16.89 -13.83 -1.12
N HIS A 91 16.69 -13.08 -2.20
CA HIS A 91 15.60 -13.35 -3.14
C HIS A 91 16.05 -14.10 -4.40
N GLU A 92 17.35 -14.37 -4.56
CA GLU A 92 17.91 -15.16 -5.67
C GLU A 92 17.44 -14.67 -7.06
N GLY A 93 17.45 -13.36 -7.27
CA GLY A 93 16.97 -12.73 -8.50
C GLY A 93 15.46 -12.67 -8.69
N ARG A 94 14.64 -13.14 -7.72
CA ARG A 94 13.16 -13.18 -7.83
C ARG A 94 12.43 -12.39 -6.73
N PRO A 95 12.67 -11.08 -6.57
CA PRO A 95 12.10 -10.31 -5.47
C PRO A 95 10.57 -10.23 -5.50
N LEU A 96 9.95 -10.14 -6.68
CA LEU A 96 8.48 -10.06 -6.78
C LEU A 96 7.76 -11.35 -6.37
N MET A 97 8.42 -12.51 -6.38
CA MET A 97 7.84 -13.75 -5.84
C MET A 97 7.59 -13.62 -4.33
N PHE A 98 8.48 -12.91 -3.61
CA PHE A 98 8.29 -12.65 -2.18
C PHE A 98 7.10 -11.73 -1.93
N LEU A 99 6.94 -10.68 -2.76
CA LEU A 99 5.79 -9.79 -2.69
C LEU A 99 4.49 -10.55 -2.99
N GLN A 100 4.47 -11.38 -4.03
CA GLN A 100 3.31 -12.20 -4.38
C GLN A 100 2.93 -13.16 -3.26
N ASN A 101 3.90 -13.89 -2.70
CA ASN A 101 3.70 -14.81 -1.57
C ASN A 101 3.30 -14.08 -0.28
N LEU A 102 3.67 -12.82 -0.13
CA LEU A 102 3.23 -11.99 0.99
C LEU A 102 1.77 -11.58 0.81
N LEU A 103 1.41 -11.08 -0.37
CA LEU A 103 0.06 -10.63 -0.70
C LEU A 103 -0.96 -11.77 -0.72
N SER A 104 -0.56 -12.97 -1.13
CA SER A 104 -1.44 -14.16 -1.17
C SER A 104 -1.99 -14.58 0.19
N ARG A 105 -1.36 -14.13 1.28
CA ARG A 105 -1.81 -14.39 2.65
C ARG A 105 -3.06 -13.59 3.02
N TYR A 106 -3.35 -12.51 2.30
CA TYR A 106 -4.48 -11.63 2.55
C TYR A 106 -5.65 -12.01 1.66
N ARG A 107 -6.79 -12.30 2.29
CA ARG A 107 -8.08 -12.62 1.67
C ARG A 107 -9.07 -11.53 2.09
N PRO A 108 -9.17 -10.43 1.31
CA PRO A 108 -10.07 -9.34 1.61
C PRO A 108 -11.52 -9.75 1.40
N VAL A 109 -12.38 -9.31 2.31
CA VAL A 109 -13.83 -9.48 2.24
C VAL A 109 -14.46 -8.14 1.87
N PRO A 110 -15.18 -8.04 0.74
CA PRO A 110 -15.85 -6.81 0.35
C PRO A 110 -16.88 -6.37 1.39
N VAL A 111 -16.89 -5.07 1.70
CA VAL A 111 -17.92 -4.43 2.52
C VAL A 111 -18.60 -3.38 1.67
N ALA A 112 -19.94 -3.34 1.71
CA ALA A 112 -20.72 -2.36 0.97
C ALA A 112 -20.39 -0.92 1.38
N GLY A 113 -20.53 0.03 0.45
CA GLY A 113 -20.33 1.46 0.70
C GLY A 113 -18.90 1.97 0.49
N LEU A 114 -17.90 1.09 0.40
CA LEU A 114 -16.52 1.50 0.12
C LEU A 114 -16.23 1.62 -1.38
N PRO A 115 -15.30 2.53 -1.78
CA PRO A 115 -14.79 2.58 -3.15
C PRO A 115 -13.98 1.31 -3.49
N ARG A 116 -13.56 1.17 -4.75
CA ARG A 116 -12.77 -0.01 -5.19
C ARG A 116 -11.45 -0.19 -4.45
N PHE A 117 -10.89 0.89 -3.90
CA PHE A 117 -9.65 0.88 -3.14
C PHE A 117 -9.91 1.34 -1.70
N TYR A 118 -9.71 0.44 -0.73
CA TYR A 118 -9.88 0.69 0.71
C TYR A 118 -8.68 0.17 1.51
N GLY A 119 -7.55 -0.03 0.85
CA GLY A 119 -6.34 -0.61 1.42
C GLY A 119 -5.68 -1.61 0.47
N GLY A 120 -4.41 -1.90 0.73
CA GLY A 120 -3.58 -2.77 -0.10
C GLY A 120 -2.11 -2.38 0.02
N ALA A 121 -1.28 -2.89 -0.88
CA ALA A 121 0.09 -2.42 -1.03
C ALA A 121 0.10 -1.11 -1.83
N VAL A 122 0.73 -0.09 -1.28
CA VAL A 122 0.95 1.22 -1.92
C VAL A 122 2.45 1.51 -1.84
N GLY A 123 3.02 1.93 -2.96
CA GLY A 123 4.45 2.18 -3.08
C GLY A 123 4.85 2.36 -4.53
N PHE A 124 6.11 2.09 -4.84
CA PHE A 124 6.66 2.22 -6.18
C PHE A 124 7.57 1.03 -6.50
N LEU A 125 7.78 0.80 -7.80
CA LEU A 125 8.87 -0.02 -8.31
C LEU A 125 9.83 0.92 -9.04
N GLY A 126 11.07 1.00 -8.55
CA GLY A 126 12.11 1.79 -9.20
C GLY A 126 12.45 1.23 -10.58
N TYR A 127 13.02 2.07 -11.45
CA TYR A 127 13.40 1.67 -12.81
C TYR A 127 14.30 0.43 -12.82
N ASP A 128 15.31 0.38 -11.95
CA ASP A 128 16.27 -0.73 -11.87
C ASP A 128 15.67 -2.07 -11.43
N MET A 129 14.41 -2.11 -10.97
CA MET A 129 13.66 -3.35 -10.78
C MET A 129 13.61 -4.21 -12.07
N VAL A 130 13.73 -3.58 -13.25
CA VAL A 130 13.82 -4.28 -14.53
C VAL A 130 14.99 -5.27 -14.60
N ARG A 131 16.07 -5.02 -13.85
CA ARG A 131 17.29 -5.85 -13.85
C ARG A 131 17.08 -7.25 -13.25
N TYR A 132 15.98 -7.46 -12.52
CA TYR A 132 15.58 -8.77 -12.03
C TYR A 132 14.79 -9.59 -13.08
N PHE A 133 14.37 -8.96 -14.18
CA PHE A 133 13.69 -9.63 -15.29
C PHE A 133 14.61 -9.79 -16.49
N GLU A 134 15.47 -8.81 -16.75
CA GLU A 134 16.31 -8.74 -17.94
C GLU A 134 17.77 -8.42 -17.60
N ARG A 135 18.69 -8.99 -18.39
CA ARG A 135 20.12 -8.69 -18.26
C ARG A 135 20.44 -7.39 -18.99
N LEU A 136 20.66 -6.32 -18.25
CA LEU A 136 21.06 -5.02 -18.79
C LEU A 136 22.55 -4.73 -18.56
N PRO A 137 23.21 -3.96 -19.43
CA PRO A 137 24.56 -3.44 -19.17
C PRO A 137 24.62 -2.63 -17.86
N THR A 138 25.77 -2.69 -17.19
CA THR A 138 26.03 -1.96 -15.94
C THR A 138 27.06 -0.87 -16.19
N GLU A 139 26.71 0.10 -17.03
CA GLU A 139 27.64 1.16 -17.45
C GLU A 139 27.55 2.44 -16.61
N ARG A 140 26.49 2.57 -15.79
CA ARG A 140 26.29 3.73 -14.92
C ARG A 140 26.36 3.32 -13.45
N ALA A 141 27.01 4.16 -12.66
CA ALA A 141 27.01 4.03 -11.21
C ALA A 141 25.60 4.25 -10.66
N ASP A 142 25.22 3.48 -9.63
CA ASP A 142 23.99 3.69 -8.90
C ASP A 142 24.16 4.83 -7.89
N GLU A 143 23.91 6.05 -8.35
CA GLU A 143 24.06 7.27 -7.54
C GLU A 143 23.04 7.35 -6.39
N LEU A 144 21.86 6.74 -6.58
CA LEU A 144 20.78 6.74 -5.60
C LEU A 144 20.91 5.58 -4.59
N LYS A 145 21.83 4.64 -4.83
CA LYS A 145 22.05 3.43 -4.01
C LYS A 145 20.76 2.64 -3.82
N THR A 146 19.99 2.53 -4.89
CA THR A 146 18.68 1.87 -4.95
C THR A 146 18.74 0.42 -5.41
N ALA A 147 19.89 -0.01 -5.97
CA ALA A 147 20.11 -1.34 -6.50
C ALA A 147 20.36 -2.38 -5.42
#